data_AF-A0A0R2UYG6-F1
#
_entry.id   AF-A0A0R2UYG6-F1
#
_cell.length_a   1.000
_cell.length_b   1.000
_cell.length_c   1.000
_cell.angle_alpha   90.00
_cell.angle_beta   90.00
_cell.angle_gamma   90.00
#
_symmetry.space_group_name_H-M   'P 1'
#
loop_
_entity.id
_entity.type
_entity.pdbx_description
1 polymer ?
#
loop_
_entity_poly.entity_id
_entity_poly.type
_entity_poly.pdbx_seq_one_letter_code
_entity_poly.pdbx_strand_id
1 'polypeptide(L)'
;MVERRGQPKVSKFVEISISHKVIEYCNRYNESPFKAWKRLIKHRAFRDLMKEHFKKDVADFRVDKLINDYDSSKNFYYKHIKKWMKNRTSGIGLLVNKDLLKKYPKILKYFNK
;
A
#
# COMPACT_ATOMS: atom_id res chain seq x y z
N MET A 1 -6.51 21.40 -0.15
CA MET A 1 -6.07 20.28 -1.01
C MET A 1 -7.01 20.23 -2.21
N VAL A 2 -6.52 20.45 -3.42
CA VAL A 2 -7.37 20.55 -4.63
C VAL A 2 -7.88 19.16 -5.00
N GLU A 3 -9.17 18.91 -4.79
CA GLU A 3 -9.86 17.70 -5.25
C GLU A 3 -10.00 17.75 -6.78
N ARG A 4 -9.29 16.88 -7.50
CA ARG A 4 -9.54 16.67 -8.94
C ARG A 4 -10.85 15.90 -9.07
N ARG A 5 -11.92 16.59 -9.47
CA ARG A 5 -13.27 16.03 -9.68
C ARG A 5 -13.20 14.76 -10.54
N GLY A 6 -13.82 13.67 -10.08
CA GLY A 6 -14.08 12.46 -10.87
C GLY A 6 -13.28 11.18 -10.55
N GLN A 7 -12.20 11.23 -9.77
CA GLN A 7 -11.53 10.00 -9.34
C GLN A 7 -12.21 9.41 -8.10
N PRO A 8 -12.67 8.13 -8.13
CA PRO A 8 -13.17 7.48 -6.92
C PRO A 8 -12.09 7.53 -5.83
N LYS A 9 -12.46 8.07 -4.66
CA LYS A 9 -11.57 8.11 -3.50
C LYS A 9 -11.17 6.67 -3.17
N VAL A 10 -9.87 6.40 -3.12
CA VAL A 10 -9.35 5.12 -2.60
C VAL A 10 -10.00 4.90 -1.24
N SER A 11 -10.53 3.71 -1.00
CA SER A 11 -11.05 3.35 0.32
C SER A 11 -9.96 3.56 1.37
N LYS A 12 -10.19 4.46 2.33
CA LYS A 12 -9.25 4.74 3.42
C LYS A 12 -8.87 3.46 4.17
N PHE A 13 -9.82 2.53 4.30
CA PHE A 13 -9.61 1.21 4.89
C PHE A 13 -8.56 0.40 4.12
N VAL A 14 -8.65 0.35 2.79
CA VAL A 14 -7.66 -0.34 1.94
C VAL A 14 -6.31 0.34 2.05
N GLU A 15 -6.26 1.68 1.97
CA GLU A 15 -5.01 2.44 2.08
C GLU A 15 -4.29 2.14 3.40
N ILE A 16 -5.00 2.19 4.53
CA ILE A 16 -4.45 1.91 5.87
C ILE A 16 -3.97 0.45 5.94
N SER A 17 -4.84 -0.49 5.59
CA SER A 17 -4.56 -1.94 5.68
C SER A 17 -3.35 -2.34 4.86
N ILE A 18 -3.29 -1.90 3.59
CA ILE A 18 -2.16 -2.20 2.72
C ILE A 18 -0.88 -1.56 3.24
N SER A 19 -0.92 -0.27 3.59
CA SER A 19 0.28 0.43 4.06
C SER A 19 0.86 -0.21 5.32
N HIS A 20 0.01 -0.51 6.31
CA HIS A 20 0.45 -1.15 7.56
C HIS A 20 1.06 -2.51 7.30
N LYS A 21 0.45 -3.33 6.42
CA LYS A 21 0.96 -4.66 6.14
C LYS A 21 2.27 -4.64 5.35
N VAL A 22 2.45 -3.68 4.44
CA VAL A 22 3.73 -3.49 3.74
C VAL A 22 4.82 -3.06 4.73
N ILE A 23 4.53 -2.13 5.65
CA ILE A 23 5.47 -1.68 6.71
C ILE A 23 5.88 -2.87 7.59
N GLU A 24 4.91 -3.67 8.04
CA GLU A 24 5.16 -4.88 8.83
C GLU A 24 6.07 -5.87 8.08
N TYR A 25 5.79 -6.14 6.80
CA TYR A 25 6.58 -7.06 5.98
C TYR A 25 7.98 -6.56 5.70
N CYS A 26 8.17 -5.26 5.45
CA CYS A 26 9.49 -4.65 5.35
C CYS A 26 10.32 -4.93 6.60
N ASN A 27 9.72 -4.80 7.79
CA ASN A 27 10.44 -5.00 9.04
C ASN A 27 10.71 -6.49 9.34
N ARG A 28 9.67 -7.32 9.17
CA ARG A 28 9.70 -8.76 9.46
C ARG A 28 10.66 -9.52 8.54
N TYR A 29 10.63 -9.22 7.24
CA TYR A 29 11.44 -9.93 6.24
C TYR A 29 12.69 -9.17 5.80
N ASN A 30 12.94 -7.97 6.34
CA ASN A 30 14.03 -7.08 5.92
C ASN A 30 14.05 -6.79 4.41
N GLU A 31 12.85 -6.69 3.82
CA GLU A 31 12.65 -6.51 2.39
C GLU A 31 12.42 -5.05 2.02
N SER A 32 12.74 -4.68 0.76
CA SER A 32 12.36 -3.38 0.22
C SER A 32 10.83 -3.26 0.15
N PRO A 33 10.27 -2.05 0.20
CA PRO A 33 8.82 -1.91 0.22
C PRO A 33 8.13 -2.43 -1.04
N PHE A 34 8.82 -2.42 -2.18
CA PHE A 34 8.33 -3.06 -3.39
C PHE A 34 8.30 -4.60 -3.27
N LYS A 35 9.34 -5.22 -2.69
CA LYS A 35 9.35 -6.67 -2.43
C LYS A 35 8.25 -7.06 -1.43
N ALA A 36 8.10 -6.30 -0.36
CA ALA A 36 7.02 -6.49 0.62
C ALA A 36 5.63 -6.35 -0.01
N TRP A 37 5.44 -5.39 -0.94
CA TRP A 37 4.22 -5.29 -1.74
C TRP A 37 3.99 -6.54 -2.61
N LYS A 38 5.00 -7.01 -3.35
CA LYS A 38 4.90 -8.24 -4.15
C LYS A 38 4.64 -9.50 -3.31
N ARG A 39 5.03 -9.50 -2.03
CA ARG A 39 4.65 -10.54 -1.06
C ARG A 39 3.20 -10.39 -0.61
N LEU A 40 2.74 -9.18 -0.35
CA LEU A 40 1.36 -8.90 0.07
C LEU A 40 0.31 -9.29 -0.97
N ILE A 41 0.56 -9.02 -2.26
CA ILE A 41 -0.41 -9.37 -3.32
C ILE A 41 -0.69 -10.88 -3.43
N LYS A 42 0.19 -11.71 -2.89
CA LYS A 42 0.04 -13.18 -2.87
C LYS A 42 -0.72 -13.69 -1.63
N HIS A 43 -1.06 -12.79 -0.70
CA HIS A 43 -1.78 -13.17 0.51
C HIS A 43 -3.22 -13.56 0.19
N ARG A 44 -3.75 -14.63 0.80
CA ARG A 44 -5.10 -15.15 0.54
C ARG A 44 -6.20 -14.09 0.65
N ALA A 45 -6.14 -13.25 1.67
CA ALA A 45 -7.13 -12.18 1.91
C ALA A 45 -6.90 -10.91 1.09
N PHE A 46 -5.84 -10.84 0.27
CA PHE A 46 -5.54 -9.66 -0.54
C PHE A 46 -6.61 -9.42 -1.59
N ARG A 47 -7.12 -10.51 -2.20
CA ARG A 47 -8.14 -10.44 -3.24
C ARG A 47 -9.38 -9.74 -2.69
N ASP A 48 -9.92 -10.23 -1.58
CA ASP A 48 -11.14 -9.69 -0.96
C ASP A 48 -10.95 -8.23 -0.52
N LEU A 49 -9.81 -7.91 0.12
CA LEU A 49 -9.48 -6.54 0.51
C LEU A 49 -9.44 -5.59 -0.68
N MET A 50 -8.88 -6.01 -1.81
CA MET A 50 -8.76 -5.15 -2.99
C MET A 50 -10.07 -5.06 -3.79
N LYS A 51 -11.01 -6.00 -3.64
CA LYS A 51 -12.35 -5.85 -4.24
C LYS A 51 -13.10 -4.65 -3.65
N GLU A 52 -12.90 -4.35 -2.37
CA GLU A 52 -13.43 -3.13 -1.72
C GLU A 52 -12.86 -1.83 -2.31
N HIS A 53 -11.73 -1.89 -3.00
CA HIS A 53 -11.12 -0.71 -3.61
C HIS A 53 -11.73 -0.36 -4.98
N PHE A 54 -12.08 -1.38 -5.76
CA PHE A 54 -12.52 -1.22 -7.14
C PHE A 54 -14.05 -1.16 -7.25
N LYS A 55 -14.56 -0.64 -8.36
CA LYS A 55 -16.00 -0.72 -8.64
C LYS A 55 -16.39 -2.20 -8.83
N LYS A 56 -17.55 -2.59 -8.27
CA LYS A 56 -18.00 -4.00 -8.19
C LYS A 56 -17.97 -4.73 -9.53
N ASP A 57 -18.36 -4.06 -10.60
CA ASP A 57 -18.43 -4.56 -11.99
C ASP A 57 -17.07 -4.95 -12.58
N VAL A 58 -15.99 -4.29 -12.17
CA VAL A 58 -14.63 -4.52 -12.69
C VAL A 58 -13.67 -5.05 -11.63
N ALA A 59 -14.13 -5.26 -10.39
CA ALA A 59 -13.29 -5.55 -9.25
C ALA A 59 -12.46 -6.82 -9.49
N ASP A 60 -13.10 -7.91 -9.89
CA ASP A 60 -12.41 -9.18 -10.10
C ASP A 60 -11.34 -9.10 -11.18
N PHE A 61 -11.67 -8.52 -12.34
CA PHE A 61 -10.70 -8.33 -13.43
C PHE A 61 -9.53 -7.44 -13.01
N ARG A 62 -9.78 -6.35 -12.29
CA ARG A 62 -8.74 -5.41 -11.85
C ARG A 62 -7.83 -6.03 -10.80
N VAL A 63 -8.39 -6.77 -9.85
CA VAL A 63 -7.63 -7.47 -8.81
C VAL A 63 -6.81 -8.60 -9.43
N ASP A 64 -7.39 -9.37 -10.35
CA ASP A 64 -6.68 -10.45 -11.02
C ASP A 64 -5.50 -9.92 -11.83
N LYS A 65 -5.72 -8.85 -12.61
CA LYS A 65 -4.65 -8.14 -13.31
C LYS A 65 -3.58 -7.61 -12.35
N LEU A 66 -3.96 -7.10 -11.18
CA LEU A 66 -3.00 -6.61 -10.19
C LEU A 66 -2.10 -7.71 -9.59
N ILE A 67 -2.63 -8.92 -9.47
CA ILE A 67 -1.93 -10.09 -8.92
C ILE A 67 -1.03 -10.73 -9.99
N ASN A 68 -1.58 -10.95 -11.19
CA ASN A 68 -0.98 -11.78 -12.23
C ASN A 68 -0.09 -10.98 -13.20
N ASP A 69 -0.39 -9.71 -13.46
CA ASP A 69 0.40 -8.88 -14.37
C ASP A 69 1.48 -8.08 -13.64
N TYR A 70 2.74 -8.28 -14.02
CA TYR A 70 3.89 -7.64 -13.38
C TYR A 70 3.84 -6.12 -13.50
N ASP A 71 3.53 -5.61 -14.69
CA ASP A 71 3.55 -4.16 -14.95
C ASP A 71 2.39 -3.46 -14.26
N SER A 72 1.19 -4.05 -14.23
CA SER A 72 0.07 -3.54 -13.45
C SER A 72 0.40 -3.48 -11.95
N SER A 73 1.01 -4.54 -11.41
CA SER A 73 1.44 -4.60 -10.02
C SER A 73 2.50 -3.53 -9.68
N LYS A 74 3.47 -3.34 -10.57
CA LYS A 74 4.54 -2.33 -10.46
C LYS A 74 3.97 -0.92 -10.54
N ASN A 75 3.12 -0.66 -11.54
CA ASN A 75 2.51 0.65 -11.75
C ASN A 75 1.63 1.05 -10.57
N PHE A 76 0.85 0.11 -10.00
CA PHE A 76 0.04 0.36 -8.82
C PHE A 76 0.90 0.74 -7.61
N TYR A 77 2.02 0.03 -7.40
CA TYR A 77 2.95 0.36 -6.34
C TYR A 77 3.48 1.80 -6.44
N TYR A 78 4.01 2.18 -7.60
CA TYR A 78 4.62 3.51 -7.76
C TYR A 78 3.60 4.64 -7.73
N LYS A 79 2.38 4.41 -8.24
CA LYS A 79 1.31 5.42 -8.24
C LYS A 79 0.64 5.59 -6.88
N HIS A 80 0.47 4.51 -6.13
CA HIS A 80 -0.35 4.49 -4.91
C HIS A 80 0.45 4.12 -3.67
N ILE A 81 0.94 2.87 -3.58
CA ILE A 81 1.54 2.32 -2.35
C ILE A 81 2.72 3.17 -1.86
N LYS A 82 3.62 3.58 -2.77
CA LYS A 82 4.77 4.42 -2.43
C LYS A 82 4.34 5.73 -1.78
N LYS A 83 3.27 6.35 -2.29
CA LYS A 83 2.70 7.59 -1.74
C LYS A 83 2.07 7.35 -0.37
N TRP A 84 1.28 6.29 -0.22
CA TRP A 84 0.62 5.96 1.05
C TRP A 84 1.62 5.69 2.17
N MET A 85 2.71 4.98 1.86
CA MET A 85 3.77 4.77 2.84
C MET A 85 4.49 6.06 3.19
N LYS A 86 4.88 6.87 2.20
CA LYS A 86 5.53 8.17 2.46
C LYS A 86 4.67 9.07 3.36
N ASN A 87 3.36 9.10 3.13
CA ASN A 87 2.42 9.85 3.96
C ASN A 87 2.36 9.37 5.42
N ARG A 88 2.76 8.13 5.71
CA ARG A 88 2.80 7.57 7.08
C ARG A 88 4.17 7.64 7.72
N THR A 89 5.23 7.62 6.91
CA THR A 89 6.62 7.56 7.41
C THR A 89 7.29 8.93 7.45
N SER A 90 6.64 10.00 6.99
CA SER A 90 7.26 11.33 6.85
C SER A 90 6.32 12.45 7.28
N GLY A 91 6.90 13.60 7.68
CA GLY A 91 6.15 14.80 8.09
C GLY A 91 5.18 14.52 9.25
N ILE A 92 3.96 15.05 9.15
CA ILE A 92 2.87 14.81 10.12
C ILE A 92 2.59 13.31 10.30
N GLY A 93 2.76 12.51 9.24
CA GLY A 93 2.58 11.06 9.29
C GLY A 93 3.47 10.37 10.31
N LEU A 94 4.72 10.84 10.46
CA LEU A 94 5.67 10.31 11.44
C LEU A 94 5.16 10.50 12.88
N LEU A 95 4.53 11.64 13.15
CA LEU A 95 3.97 11.97 14.47
C LEU A 95 2.74 11.11 14.76
N VAL A 96 1.83 11.01 13.80
CA VAL A 96 0.57 10.24 13.95
C VAL A 96 0.83 8.73 14.04
N ASN A 97 1.84 8.22 13.33
CA ASN A 97 2.14 6.78 13.28
C ASN A 97 3.35 6.42 14.16
N LYS A 98 3.67 7.21 15.19
CA LYS A 98 4.87 7.04 16.03
C LYS A 98 5.00 5.62 16.58
N ASP A 99 3.92 5.05 17.11
CA ASP A 99 3.95 3.70 17.70
C ASP A 99 4.16 2.61 16.64
N LEU A 100 3.55 2.77 15.45
CA LEU A 100 3.76 1.87 14.33
C LEU A 100 5.23 1.88 13.88
N LEU A 101 5.83 3.06 13.77
CA LEU A 101 7.22 3.23 13.34
C LEU A 101 8.22 2.82 14.41
N LYS A 102 7.87 2.96 15.70
CA LYS A 102 8.63 2.39 16.82
C LYS A 102 8.63 0.86 16.76
N LYS A 103 7.48 0.24 16.42
CA LYS A 103 7.36 -1.21 16.24
C LYS A 103 8.08 -1.72 14.98
N TYR A 104 8.09 -0.92 13.91
CA TYR A 104 8.64 -1.31 12.61
C TYR A 104 9.68 -0.31 12.08
N PRO A 105 10.83 -0.14 12.76
CA PRO A 105 11.78 0.94 12.46
C PRO A 105 12.50 0.76 11.11
N LYS A 106 12.65 -0.48 10.62
CA LYS A 106 13.38 -0.75 9.37
C LYS A 106 12.76 -0.09 8.14
N ILE A 107 11.50 0.36 8.18
CA ILE A 107 10.89 1.07 7.06
C ILE A 107 11.54 2.45 6.83
N LEU A 108 12.03 3.09 7.89
CA LEU A 108 12.56 4.46 7.84
C LEU A 108 13.78 4.57 6.93
N LYS A 109 14.58 3.50 6.80
CA LYS A 109 15.74 3.45 5.89
C LYS A 109 15.37 3.65 4.41
N TYR A 110 14.12 3.39 4.04
CA TYR A 110 13.63 3.52 2.66
C TYR A 110 12.98 4.88 2.36
N PHE A 111 12.68 5.68 3.39
CA PHE A 111 11.92 6.93 3.25
C PHE A 111 12.61 8.16 3.86
N ASN A 112 13.71 7.97 4.61
CA ASN A 112 14.56 9.05 5.14
C ASN A 112 15.64 9.53 4.14
N LYS A 113 15.34 9.52 2.83
CA LYS A 113 16.23 10.07 1.78
C LYS A 113 15.68 11.38 1.26
#